data_AF-A0A958EB76-F1
#
_entry.id   AF-A0A958EB76-F1
#
_cell.length_a   1.000
_cell.length_b   1.000
_cell.length_c   1.000
_cell.angle_alpha   90.00
_cell.angle_beta   90.00
_cell.angle_gamma   90.00
#
_symmetry.space_group_name_H-M   'P 1'
#
loop_
_entity.id
_entity.type
_entity.pdbx_description
1 polymer ?
#
loop_
_entity_poly.entity_id
_entity_poly.type
_entity_poly.pdbx_seq_one_letter_code
_entity_poly.pdbx_strand_id
1 'polypeptide(L)'
;MTSWIETEAIARLYQSGYFNPADKTFRNRDVWQYLDGVAADSGTFRDEGRVRRLIRNIMTLYRLNNLDDVRKQGEVLIKYLGNQYPGKKDREDVQQLKGMCREWEADCLWGYLGWNSQNVHHLRLGFYKGEIFTEEPTIERDALPILKLLRAVRPDIISVALDPEASGPDTHYKVLQATSEALKLYEKESGRSDIRVLGYRNVWYRYHPCEADLFVPVSLNMFALQDSSFKKAFISQRDASFPSYEHDGPFSELAQRIQVEQYQMLKTCLGREFFYDHPSALIRATRGMVYLKEMNLDEFYQHSRALKASTEAS
;
A
#
# COMPACT_ATOMS: atom_id res chain seq x y z
N MET A 1 -3.16 16.83 20.15
CA MET A 1 -3.57 17.54 18.92
C MET A 1 -3.80 19.03 19.23
N THR A 2 -4.65 19.35 20.20
CA THR A 2 -4.93 20.73 20.65
C THR A 2 -3.67 21.50 21.04
N SER A 3 -2.75 20.89 21.80
CA SER A 3 -1.49 21.55 22.18
C SER A 3 -0.51 21.86 21.04
N TRP A 4 -0.61 21.17 19.89
CA TRP A 4 0.35 21.30 18.79
C TRP A 4 -0.07 22.31 17.73
N ILE A 5 -1.37 22.43 17.47
CA ILE A 5 -1.92 23.42 16.52
C ILE A 5 -1.60 24.84 17.01
N GLU A 6 -1.55 25.05 18.32
CA GLU A 6 -1.27 26.34 18.96
C GLU A 6 0.22 26.70 19.01
N THR A 7 1.10 25.87 18.46
CA THR A 7 2.54 26.16 18.44
C THR A 7 2.86 27.28 17.45
N GLU A 8 3.80 28.14 17.83
CA GLU A 8 4.31 29.20 16.96
C GLU A 8 4.87 28.65 15.63
N ALA A 9 5.42 27.43 15.66
CA ALA A 9 5.90 26.73 14.47
C ALA A 9 4.80 26.47 13.44
N ILE A 10 3.64 25.93 13.86
CA ILE A 10 2.50 25.68 12.98
C ILE A 10 1.89 27.01 12.48
N ALA A 11 1.81 28.02 13.35
CA ALA A 11 1.35 29.36 12.94
C ALA A 11 2.23 29.96 11.82
N ARG A 12 3.56 29.86 11.95
CA ARG A 12 4.51 30.31 10.90
C ARG A 12 4.34 29.54 9.59
N LEU A 13 4.21 28.21 9.65
CA LEU A 13 3.95 27.40 8.45
C LEU A 13 2.63 27.79 7.77
N TYR A 14 1.59 28.03 8.56
CA TYR A 14 0.30 28.46 8.04
C TYR A 14 0.39 29.81 7.31
N GLN A 15 1.05 30.81 7.93
CA GLN A 15 1.27 32.12 7.32
C GLN A 15 2.10 32.07 6.03
N SER A 16 3.01 31.09 5.90
CA SER A 16 3.80 30.90 4.68
C SER A 16 3.04 30.19 3.55
N GLY A 17 1.75 29.86 3.74
CA GLY A 17 0.95 29.11 2.76
C GLY A 17 1.28 27.61 2.70
N TYR A 18 1.97 27.05 3.70
CA TYR A 18 2.41 25.64 3.71
C TYR A 18 1.25 24.64 3.54
N PHE A 19 0.06 24.98 4.03
CA PHE A 19 -1.13 24.12 3.98
C PHE A 19 -1.97 24.28 2.69
N ASN A 20 -1.47 25.01 1.68
CA ASN A 20 -2.14 25.12 0.38
C ASN A 20 -2.36 23.71 -0.24
N PRO A 21 -3.61 23.31 -0.55
CA PRO A 21 -3.90 21.97 -1.08
C PRO A 21 -3.38 21.76 -2.51
N ALA A 22 -3.14 22.82 -3.28
CA ALA A 22 -2.59 22.73 -4.63
C ALA A 22 -1.08 22.46 -4.64
N ASP A 23 -0.40 22.69 -3.52
CA ASP A 23 1.06 22.55 -3.43
C ASP A 23 1.47 21.12 -3.03
N LYS A 24 1.87 20.35 -4.05
CA LYS A 24 2.38 18.98 -3.86
C LYS A 24 3.74 18.95 -3.15
N THR A 25 4.54 20.00 -3.26
CA THR A 25 5.86 20.09 -2.60
C THR A 25 5.69 20.14 -1.09
N PHE A 26 4.82 21.02 -0.58
CA PHE A 26 4.55 21.07 0.86
C PHE A 26 3.86 19.82 1.38
N ARG A 27 2.98 19.20 0.58
CA ARG A 27 2.41 17.89 0.92
C ARG A 27 3.53 16.85 1.12
N ASN A 28 4.51 16.78 0.23
CA ASN A 28 5.65 15.86 0.37
C ASN A 28 6.51 16.18 1.60
N ARG A 29 6.67 17.45 1.97
CA ARG A 29 7.42 17.84 3.19
C ARG A 29 6.81 17.29 4.48
N ASP A 30 5.51 16.99 4.51
CA ASP A 30 4.89 16.32 5.66
C ASP A 30 5.48 14.91 5.86
N VAL A 31 5.75 14.19 4.76
CA VAL A 31 6.39 12.86 4.77
C VAL A 31 7.85 12.98 5.15
N TRP A 32 8.58 13.94 4.56
CA TRP A 32 10.00 14.12 4.85
C TRP A 32 10.26 14.50 6.29
N GLN A 33 9.48 15.42 6.86
CA GLN A 33 9.57 15.76 8.28
C GLN A 33 9.37 14.53 9.17
N TYR A 34 8.44 13.65 8.82
CA TYR A 34 8.22 12.41 9.55
C TYR A 34 9.42 11.48 9.45
N LEU A 35 9.96 11.28 8.24
CA LEU A 35 11.11 10.41 8.00
C LEU A 35 12.41 10.93 8.60
N ASP A 36 12.63 12.25 8.63
CA ASP A 36 13.73 12.88 9.38
C ASP A 36 13.60 12.54 10.87
N GLY A 37 12.39 12.53 11.42
CA GLY A 37 12.12 12.08 12.78
C GLY A 37 12.30 10.58 13.00
N VAL A 38 12.11 9.74 11.98
CA VAL A 38 12.50 8.32 12.06
C VAL A 38 14.02 8.23 12.11
N ALA A 39 14.73 8.87 11.19
CA ALA A 39 16.19 8.80 11.07
C ALA A 39 16.90 9.34 12.31
N ALA A 40 16.41 10.44 12.89
CA ALA A 40 16.95 11.04 14.12
C ALA A 40 16.47 10.38 15.42
N ASP A 41 15.64 9.33 15.32
CA ASP A 41 14.86 8.77 16.42
C ASP A 41 14.11 9.80 17.30
N SER A 42 13.65 10.89 16.69
CA SER A 42 12.99 12.01 17.37
C SER A 42 11.47 11.85 17.36
N GLY A 43 10.89 11.64 18.55
CA GLY A 43 9.43 11.64 18.74
C GLY A 43 8.78 12.96 18.32
N THR A 44 9.41 14.08 18.66
CA THR A 44 8.99 15.44 18.31
C THR A 44 8.87 15.65 16.81
N PHE A 45 9.88 15.24 16.03
CA PHE A 45 9.87 15.42 14.57
C PHE A 45 8.84 14.50 13.90
N ARG A 46 8.68 13.27 14.42
CA ARG A 46 7.63 12.35 13.96
C ARG A 46 6.24 12.93 14.23
N ASP A 47 6.01 13.46 15.42
CA ASP A 47 4.74 14.09 15.77
C ASP A 47 4.46 15.34 14.95
N GLU A 48 5.49 16.13 14.65
CA GLU A 48 5.35 17.27 13.76
C GLU A 48 4.91 16.86 12.35
N GLY A 49 5.54 15.85 11.74
CA GLY A 49 5.12 15.32 10.44
C GLY A 49 3.66 14.83 10.44
N ARG A 50 3.26 14.09 11.50
CA ARG A 50 1.88 13.62 11.70
C ARG A 50 0.90 14.79 11.79
N VAL A 51 1.20 15.79 12.61
CA VAL A 51 0.34 16.97 12.82
C VAL A 51 0.20 17.78 11.54
N ARG A 52 1.30 18.03 10.83
CA ARG A 52 1.27 18.75 9.54
C ARG A 52 0.34 18.05 8.54
N ARG A 53 0.46 16.73 8.39
CA ARG A 53 -0.44 15.98 7.50
C ARG A 53 -1.89 15.99 7.99
N LEU A 54 -2.11 15.82 9.30
CA LEU A 54 -3.46 15.78 9.86
C LEU A 54 -4.20 17.11 9.67
N ILE A 55 -3.52 18.25 9.91
CA ILE A 55 -4.05 19.58 9.63
C ILE A 55 -4.46 19.67 8.16
N ARG A 56 -3.57 19.28 7.23
CA ARG A 56 -3.87 19.29 5.79
C ARG A 56 -5.09 18.44 5.45
N ASN A 57 -5.20 17.24 6.04
CA ASN A 57 -6.32 16.34 5.81
C ASN A 57 -7.63 16.95 6.32
N ILE A 58 -7.65 17.51 7.53
CA ILE A 58 -8.83 18.17 8.12
C ILE A 58 -9.23 19.40 7.29
N MET A 59 -8.28 20.27 6.94
CA MET A 59 -8.55 21.45 6.11
C MET A 59 -9.15 21.08 4.75
N THR A 60 -8.60 20.05 4.09
CA THR A 60 -9.07 19.61 2.78
C THR A 60 -10.46 18.98 2.86
N LEU A 61 -10.67 18.06 3.81
CA LEU A 61 -11.90 17.30 3.94
C LEU A 61 -13.08 18.19 4.35
N TYR A 62 -12.87 19.07 5.33
CA TYR A 62 -13.92 19.94 5.88
C TYR A 62 -13.95 21.33 5.23
N ARG A 63 -13.12 21.56 4.20
CA ARG A 63 -13.02 22.83 3.45
C ARG A 63 -12.74 24.04 4.34
N LEU A 64 -11.84 23.86 5.31
CA LEU A 64 -11.48 24.89 6.29
C LEU A 64 -10.31 25.73 5.80
N ASN A 65 -10.34 27.02 6.14
CA ASN A 65 -9.40 28.03 5.65
C ASN A 65 -8.70 28.81 6.78
N ASN A 66 -8.71 28.29 8.02
CA ASN A 66 -8.01 28.86 9.17
C ASN A 66 -7.72 27.78 10.23
N LEU A 67 -6.72 28.01 11.07
CA LEU A 67 -6.28 27.05 12.08
C LEU A 67 -7.27 26.90 13.25
N ASP A 68 -8.02 27.95 13.59
CA ASP A 68 -8.98 27.90 14.69
C ASP A 68 -10.13 26.93 14.40
N ASP A 69 -10.63 26.93 13.18
CA ASP A 69 -11.68 26.00 12.77
C ASP A 69 -11.14 24.57 12.65
N VAL A 70 -9.87 24.39 12.25
CA VAL A 70 -9.20 23.08 12.29
C VAL A 70 -9.14 22.56 13.73
N ARG A 71 -8.81 23.42 14.69
CA ARG A 71 -8.79 23.06 16.11
C ARG A 71 -10.17 22.65 16.61
N LYS A 72 -11.20 23.48 16.37
CA LYS A 72 -12.59 23.17 16.74
C LYS A 72 -13.05 21.86 16.12
N GLN A 73 -12.74 21.63 14.84
CA GLN A 73 -13.07 20.39 14.16
C GLN A 73 -12.32 19.19 14.76
N GLY A 74 -11.06 19.36 15.16
CA GLY A 74 -10.30 18.37 15.91
C GLY A 74 -10.97 17.99 17.23
N GLU A 75 -11.50 18.96 17.99
CA GLU A 75 -12.25 18.71 19.24
C GLU A 75 -13.55 17.93 18.97
N VAL A 76 -14.28 18.28 17.91
CA VAL A 76 -15.47 17.54 17.46
C VAL A 76 -15.13 16.08 17.12
N LEU A 77 -14.03 15.86 16.39
CA LEU A 77 -13.55 14.52 16.02
C LEU A 77 -13.14 13.70 17.25
N ILE A 78 -12.42 14.31 18.19
CA ILE A 78 -12.02 13.66 19.45
C ILE A 78 -13.26 13.24 20.24
N LYS A 79 -14.23 14.14 20.41
CA LYS A 79 -15.49 13.85 21.12
C LYS A 79 -16.28 12.76 20.40
N TYR A 80 -16.32 12.77 19.07
CA TYR A 80 -17.00 11.73 18.30
C TYR A 80 -16.34 10.36 18.53
N LEU A 81 -15.03 10.25 18.33
CA LEU A 81 -14.27 9.01 18.46
C LEU A 81 -14.31 8.44 19.88
N GLY A 82 -14.27 9.30 20.90
CA GLY A 82 -14.38 8.88 22.30
C GLY A 82 -15.73 8.28 22.69
N ASN A 83 -16.76 8.44 21.86
CA ASN A 83 -18.10 7.88 22.08
C ASN A 83 -18.42 6.69 21.14
N GLN A 84 -17.45 6.18 20.36
CA GLN A 84 -17.66 5.00 19.52
C GLN A 84 -17.15 3.73 20.22
N TYR A 85 -17.79 2.59 19.95
CA TYR A 85 -17.29 1.27 20.35
C TYR A 85 -16.53 0.61 19.20
N PRO A 86 -15.55 -0.28 19.48
CA PRO A 86 -14.81 -1.00 18.45
C PRO A 86 -15.72 -1.78 17.49
N GLY A 87 -15.44 -1.69 16.18
CA GLY A 87 -16.23 -2.36 15.14
C GLY A 87 -17.49 -1.60 14.70
N LYS A 88 -17.84 -0.48 15.35
CA LYS A 88 -18.93 0.38 14.87
C LYS A 88 -18.53 1.08 13.56
N LYS A 89 -19.46 1.09 12.59
CA LYS A 89 -19.31 1.88 11.37
C LYS A 89 -19.32 3.38 11.70
N ASP A 90 -18.28 4.09 11.27
CA ASP A 90 -18.17 5.53 11.46
C ASP A 90 -18.99 6.31 10.43
N ARG A 91 -19.20 7.60 10.71
CA ARG A 91 -19.70 8.57 9.72
C ARG A 91 -18.78 8.68 8.50
N GLU A 92 -19.33 9.03 7.35
CA GLU A 92 -18.61 9.03 6.06
C GLU A 92 -17.34 9.91 6.09
N ASP A 93 -17.42 11.12 6.61
CA ASP A 93 -16.28 12.03 6.76
C ASP A 93 -15.18 11.44 7.65
N VAL A 94 -15.52 10.72 8.72
CA VAL A 94 -14.52 10.05 9.57
C VAL A 94 -13.89 8.85 8.84
N GLN A 95 -14.67 8.09 8.06
CA GLN A 95 -14.12 7.03 7.21
C GLN A 95 -13.15 7.61 6.16
N GLN A 96 -13.52 8.71 5.51
CA GLN A 96 -12.65 9.41 4.56
C GLN A 96 -11.37 9.93 5.23
N LEU A 97 -11.47 10.51 6.42
CA LEU A 97 -10.32 10.97 7.19
C LEU A 97 -9.37 9.82 7.55
N LYS A 98 -9.91 8.69 8.02
CA LYS A 98 -9.13 7.46 8.29
C LYS A 98 -8.43 6.97 7.03
N GLY A 99 -9.12 6.98 5.88
CA GLY A 99 -8.52 6.67 4.58
C GLY A 99 -7.36 7.60 4.23
N MET A 100 -7.53 8.92 4.38
CA MET A 100 -6.46 9.90 4.14
C MET A 100 -5.25 9.72 5.07
N CYS A 101 -5.45 9.25 6.30
CA CYS A 101 -4.36 8.89 7.19
C CYS A 101 -3.61 7.65 6.70
N ARG A 102 -4.32 6.60 6.25
CA ARG A 102 -3.69 5.38 5.69
C ARG A 102 -2.96 5.64 4.38
N GLU A 103 -3.48 6.52 3.53
CA GLU A 103 -2.79 6.99 2.32
C GLU A 103 -1.45 7.66 2.67
N TRP A 104 -1.42 8.45 3.75
CA TRP A 104 -0.17 9.05 4.20
C TRP A 104 0.80 8.03 4.81
N GLU A 105 0.33 7.02 5.52
CA GLU A 105 1.19 5.91 5.97
C GLU A 105 1.83 5.18 4.78
N ALA A 106 1.07 4.96 3.70
CA ALA A 106 1.60 4.42 2.46
C ALA A 106 2.58 5.39 1.78
N ASP A 107 2.30 6.70 1.74
CA ASP A 107 3.24 7.72 1.26
C ASP A 107 4.57 7.65 2.05
N CYS A 108 4.51 7.48 3.37
CA CYS A 108 5.68 7.33 4.23
C CYS A 108 6.49 6.08 3.88
N LEU A 109 5.85 4.93 3.65
CA LEU A 109 6.55 3.71 3.22
C LEU A 109 7.30 3.93 1.91
N TRP A 110 6.63 4.51 0.90
CA TRP A 110 7.27 4.80 -0.37
C TRP A 110 8.39 5.85 -0.23
N GLY A 111 8.24 6.79 0.70
CA GLY A 111 9.26 7.75 1.08
C GLY A 111 10.53 7.12 1.66
N TYR A 112 10.47 5.97 2.35
CA TYR A 112 11.67 5.22 2.78
C TYR A 112 12.57 4.84 1.60
N LEU A 113 11.97 4.64 0.43
CA LEU A 113 12.65 4.26 -0.80
C LEU A 113 12.96 5.46 -1.71
N GLY A 114 12.71 6.69 -1.22
CA GLY A 114 12.96 7.93 -1.96
C GLY A 114 11.84 8.35 -2.92
N TRP A 115 10.71 7.65 -2.93
CA TRP A 115 9.56 8.00 -3.78
C TRP A 115 8.67 9.07 -3.14
N ASN A 116 7.99 9.84 -3.97
CA ASN A 116 7.16 10.97 -3.55
C ASN A 116 5.78 10.95 -4.24
N SER A 117 4.94 11.94 -3.95
CA SER A 117 3.56 12.02 -4.48
C SER A 117 3.44 12.12 -6.01
N GLN A 118 4.54 12.26 -6.75
CA GLN A 118 4.54 12.20 -8.22
C GLN A 118 4.51 10.76 -8.74
N ASN A 119 4.96 9.81 -7.92
CA ASN A 119 5.07 8.38 -8.27
C ASN A 119 4.01 7.53 -7.56
N VAL A 120 3.44 8.03 -6.46
CA VAL A 120 2.43 7.33 -5.65
C VAL A 120 1.05 7.90 -5.96
N HIS A 121 0.16 7.05 -6.47
CA HIS A 121 -1.19 7.45 -6.91
C HIS A 121 -2.27 6.68 -6.14
N HIS A 122 -3.01 7.37 -5.27
CA HIS A 122 -4.14 6.80 -4.54
C HIS A 122 -5.41 6.92 -5.39
N LEU A 123 -5.73 5.88 -6.17
CA LEU A 123 -6.83 5.91 -7.15
C LEU A 123 -8.23 5.88 -6.54
N ARG A 124 -8.36 5.45 -5.28
CA ARG A 124 -9.65 5.33 -4.56
C ARG A 124 -10.74 4.69 -5.42
N LEU A 125 -10.43 3.50 -5.97
CA LEU A 125 -11.35 2.74 -6.81
C LEU A 125 -12.69 2.57 -6.08
N GLY A 126 -13.79 2.68 -6.82
CA GLY A 126 -15.12 2.85 -6.25
C GLY A 126 -15.64 1.63 -5.49
N PHE A 127 -15.19 0.42 -5.79
CA PHE A 127 -15.57 -0.76 -5.00
C PHE A 127 -15.11 -0.69 -3.53
N TYR A 128 -14.08 0.11 -3.21
CA TYR A 128 -13.65 0.36 -1.83
C TYR A 128 -14.66 1.21 -1.02
N LYS A 129 -15.66 1.81 -1.67
CA LYS A 129 -16.71 2.61 -1.03
C LYS A 129 -17.99 1.81 -0.76
N GLY A 130 -18.00 0.52 -1.11
CA GLY A 130 -19.15 -0.35 -0.85
C GLY A 130 -19.53 -0.35 0.63
N GLU A 131 -20.77 -0.72 0.89
CA GLU A 131 -21.29 -0.98 2.23
C GLU A 131 -20.57 -2.21 2.87
N ILE A 132 -21.21 -2.95 3.78
CA ILE A 132 -20.62 -4.11 4.47
C ILE A 132 -19.95 -5.11 3.49
N PHE A 133 -20.39 -5.17 2.23
CA PHE A 133 -19.75 -5.89 1.14
C PHE A 133 -19.22 -4.91 0.08
N THR A 134 -18.03 -5.18 -0.45
CA THR A 134 -17.49 -4.39 -1.57
C THR A 134 -18.25 -4.71 -2.85
N GLU A 135 -18.60 -3.70 -3.63
CA GLU A 135 -19.34 -3.89 -4.88
C GLU A 135 -18.44 -4.53 -5.96
N GLU A 136 -19.04 -5.20 -6.95
CA GLU A 136 -18.29 -5.70 -8.10
C GLU A 136 -17.69 -4.54 -8.91
N PRO A 137 -16.43 -4.66 -9.38
CA PRO A 137 -15.78 -3.60 -10.13
C PRO A 137 -16.46 -3.37 -11.49
N THR A 138 -16.62 -2.11 -11.87
CA THR A 138 -17.15 -1.75 -13.20
C THR A 138 -16.09 -1.05 -14.03
N ILE A 139 -16.26 -1.07 -15.36
CA ILE A 139 -15.31 -0.45 -16.28
C ILE A 139 -15.20 1.06 -15.99
N GLU A 140 -16.34 1.75 -15.94
CA GLU A 140 -16.39 3.20 -15.80
C GLU A 140 -15.84 3.67 -14.46
N ARG A 141 -16.13 2.93 -13.38
CA ARG A 141 -15.79 3.33 -12.03
C ARG A 141 -14.36 2.95 -11.63
N ASP A 142 -13.89 1.78 -12.06
CA ASP A 142 -12.68 1.17 -11.51
C ASP A 142 -11.59 0.95 -12.56
N ALA A 143 -11.94 0.56 -13.79
CA ALA A 143 -10.94 0.34 -14.84
C ALA A 143 -10.45 1.66 -15.47
N LEU A 144 -11.33 2.63 -15.70
CA LEU A 144 -10.94 3.91 -16.32
C LEU A 144 -9.90 4.72 -15.53
N PRO A 145 -9.97 4.82 -14.17
CA PRO A 145 -8.90 5.44 -13.39
C PRO A 145 -7.54 4.77 -13.60
N ILE A 146 -7.49 3.44 -13.68
CA ILE A 146 -6.27 2.67 -13.94
C ILE A 146 -5.78 2.95 -15.37
N LEU A 147 -6.67 2.90 -16.37
CA LEU A 147 -6.35 3.23 -17.76
C LEU A 147 -5.73 4.62 -17.90
N LYS A 148 -6.27 5.62 -17.19
CA LYS A 148 -5.71 6.97 -17.15
C LYS A 148 -4.27 6.96 -16.62
N LEU A 149 -3.98 6.17 -15.59
CA LEU A 149 -2.63 6.02 -15.05
C LEU A 149 -1.70 5.29 -16.03
N LEU A 150 -2.16 4.21 -16.66
CA LEU A 150 -1.41 3.49 -17.69
C LEU A 150 -1.00 4.41 -18.85
N ARG A 151 -1.90 5.29 -19.31
CA ARG A 151 -1.59 6.29 -20.33
C ARG A 151 -0.51 7.28 -19.90
N ALA A 152 -0.51 7.69 -18.63
CA ALA A 152 0.46 8.63 -18.10
C ALA A 152 1.84 8.00 -17.89
N VAL A 153 1.88 6.78 -17.36
CA VAL A 153 3.12 6.07 -16.99
C VAL A 153 3.74 5.34 -18.18
N ARG A 154 2.92 4.75 -19.05
CA ARG A 154 3.32 3.88 -20.17
C ARG A 154 4.28 2.76 -19.70
N PRO A 155 3.82 1.85 -18.82
CA PRO A 155 4.69 0.87 -18.20
C PRO A 155 5.11 -0.25 -19.16
N ASP A 156 6.32 -0.78 -18.96
CA ASP A 156 6.77 -2.05 -19.55
C ASP A 156 6.39 -3.25 -18.67
N ILE A 157 6.35 -3.04 -17.35
CA ILE A 157 6.07 -4.08 -16.36
C ILE A 157 5.01 -3.59 -15.38
N ILE A 158 4.04 -4.45 -15.07
CA ILE A 158 3.00 -4.22 -14.06
C ILE A 158 3.07 -5.33 -13.02
N SER A 159 3.25 -4.99 -11.75
CA SER A 159 3.09 -5.94 -10.66
C SER A 159 1.66 -5.88 -10.10
N VAL A 160 1.02 -7.03 -9.91
CA VAL A 160 -0.35 -7.13 -9.38
C VAL A 160 -0.50 -8.30 -8.43
N ALA A 161 -1.38 -8.16 -7.44
CA ALA A 161 -1.72 -9.27 -6.57
C ALA A 161 -2.42 -10.38 -7.37
N LEU A 162 -1.82 -11.54 -7.27
CA LEU A 162 -2.16 -12.90 -7.68
C LEU A 162 -3.47 -13.54 -7.23
N ASP A 163 -4.02 -13.05 -6.12
CA ASP A 163 -4.65 -13.92 -5.13
C ASP A 163 -6.04 -14.42 -5.60
N PRO A 164 -6.41 -15.70 -5.36
CA PRO A 164 -7.74 -16.18 -5.71
C PRO A 164 -8.76 -15.51 -4.80
N GLU A 165 -10.00 -15.47 -5.24
CA GLU A 165 -11.10 -15.03 -4.39
C GLU A 165 -11.18 -15.90 -3.13
N ALA A 166 -11.63 -15.30 -2.02
CA ALA A 166 -11.70 -15.92 -0.70
C ALA A 166 -10.37 -16.36 -0.04
N SER A 167 -9.22 -16.16 -0.69
CA SER A 167 -7.92 -16.40 -0.05
C SER A 167 -7.50 -15.29 0.91
N GLY A 168 -8.22 -14.18 1.00
CA GLY A 168 -7.89 -13.01 1.83
C GLY A 168 -8.92 -11.91 1.63
N PRO A 169 -8.54 -10.61 1.70
CA PRO A 169 -9.45 -9.53 1.35
C PRO A 169 -9.89 -9.63 -0.12
N ASP A 170 -11.18 -9.84 -0.36
CA ASP A 170 -11.85 -9.86 -1.67
C ASP A 170 -11.40 -8.73 -2.63
N THR A 171 -11.01 -7.60 -2.04
CA THR A 171 -10.47 -6.44 -2.76
C THR A 171 -9.27 -6.74 -3.68
N HIS A 172 -8.42 -7.73 -3.38
CA HIS A 172 -7.27 -8.07 -4.25
C HIS A 172 -7.74 -8.62 -5.60
N TYR A 173 -8.71 -9.53 -5.56
CA TYR A 173 -9.33 -10.09 -6.75
C TYR A 173 -10.02 -8.98 -7.57
N LYS A 174 -10.72 -8.05 -6.91
CA LYS A 174 -11.35 -6.90 -7.59
C LYS A 174 -10.36 -5.95 -8.25
N VAL A 175 -9.22 -5.68 -7.61
CA VAL A 175 -8.11 -4.92 -8.23
C VAL A 175 -7.58 -5.64 -9.46
N LEU A 176 -7.39 -6.97 -9.39
CA LEU A 176 -6.94 -7.78 -10.53
C LEU A 176 -7.91 -7.67 -11.71
N GLN A 177 -9.22 -7.82 -11.47
CA GLN A 177 -10.25 -7.68 -12.52
C GLN A 177 -10.24 -6.26 -13.14
N ALA A 178 -10.23 -5.21 -12.31
CA ALA A 178 -10.19 -3.83 -12.80
C ALA A 178 -8.91 -3.53 -13.61
N THR A 179 -7.77 -4.09 -13.18
CA THR A 179 -6.47 -3.95 -13.89
C THR A 179 -6.47 -4.70 -15.22
N SER A 180 -7.04 -5.91 -15.25
CA SER A 180 -7.23 -6.72 -16.48
C SER A 180 -8.06 -5.97 -17.52
N GLU A 181 -9.21 -5.40 -17.12
CA GLU A 181 -10.04 -4.60 -18.03
C GLU A 181 -9.34 -3.31 -18.49
N ALA A 182 -8.63 -2.62 -17.60
CA ALA A 182 -7.86 -1.43 -17.96
C ALA A 182 -6.75 -1.74 -18.97
N LEU A 183 -6.06 -2.88 -18.82
CA LEU A 183 -5.01 -3.31 -19.73
C LEU A 183 -5.56 -3.68 -21.11
N LYS A 184 -6.69 -4.37 -21.20
CA LYS A 184 -7.35 -4.65 -22.50
C LYS A 184 -7.69 -3.37 -23.26
N LEU A 185 -8.22 -2.37 -22.56
CA LEU A 185 -8.49 -1.06 -23.15
C LEU A 185 -7.19 -0.38 -23.58
N TYR A 186 -6.17 -0.39 -22.73
CA TYR A 186 -4.88 0.23 -23.02
C TYR A 186 -4.17 -0.41 -24.21
N GLU A 187 -4.13 -1.74 -24.28
CA GLU A 187 -3.56 -2.50 -25.39
C GLU A 187 -4.28 -2.18 -26.70
N LYS A 188 -5.62 -2.16 -26.68
CA LYS A 188 -6.42 -1.77 -27.85
C LYS A 188 -6.14 -0.35 -28.33
N GLU A 189 -5.90 0.58 -27.40
CA GLU A 189 -5.62 1.99 -27.72
C GLU A 189 -4.18 2.24 -28.17
N SER A 190 -3.22 1.57 -27.55
CA SER A 190 -1.78 1.83 -27.74
C SER A 190 -1.11 0.88 -28.73
N GLY A 191 -1.70 -0.29 -28.98
CA GLY A 191 -1.08 -1.39 -29.72
C GLY A 191 0.04 -2.11 -28.96
N ARG A 192 0.25 -1.81 -27.68
CA ARG A 192 1.30 -2.41 -26.83
C ARG A 192 0.84 -3.74 -26.25
N SER A 193 1.23 -4.83 -26.90
CA SER A 193 1.03 -6.20 -26.41
C SER A 193 2.25 -6.78 -25.68
N ASP A 194 3.36 -6.03 -25.62
CA ASP A 194 4.65 -6.44 -25.04
C ASP A 194 4.78 -6.12 -23.53
N ILE A 195 3.71 -5.65 -22.89
CA ILE A 195 3.71 -5.37 -21.44
C ILE A 195 3.75 -6.69 -20.68
N ARG A 196 4.63 -6.78 -19.68
CA ARG A 196 4.75 -7.95 -18.80
C ARG A 196 4.02 -7.75 -17.49
N VAL A 197 3.31 -8.77 -17.04
CA VAL A 197 2.61 -8.76 -15.76
C VAL A 197 3.32 -9.68 -14.76
N LEU A 198 3.71 -9.14 -13.62
CA LEU A 198 4.30 -9.87 -12.50
C LEU A 198 3.23 -10.08 -11.42
N GLY A 199 2.73 -11.31 -11.33
CA GLY A 199 1.82 -11.73 -10.29
C GLY A 199 2.56 -12.11 -9.01
N TYR A 200 2.31 -11.39 -7.92
CA TYR A 200 2.80 -11.77 -6.59
C TYR A 200 1.65 -12.29 -5.73
N ARG A 201 1.92 -13.17 -4.75
CA ARG A 201 0.90 -13.56 -3.76
C ARG A 201 1.11 -12.84 -2.44
N ASN A 202 0.01 -12.65 -1.71
CA ASN A 202 0.03 -12.02 -0.39
C ASN A 202 0.41 -13.05 0.72
N VAL A 203 0.19 -12.71 1.99
CA VAL A 203 0.52 -13.60 3.12
C VAL A 203 -0.41 -14.82 3.28
N TRP A 204 -1.58 -14.75 2.66
CA TRP A 204 -2.69 -15.70 2.79
C TRP A 204 -2.71 -16.79 1.72
N TYR A 205 -2.06 -16.53 0.58
CA TYR A 205 -1.90 -17.51 -0.49
C TYR A 205 -0.43 -17.57 -0.91
N ARG A 206 0.08 -18.75 -1.24
CA ARG A 206 1.52 -18.94 -1.51
C ARG A 206 1.68 -19.76 -2.77
N TYR A 207 2.64 -19.39 -3.60
CA TYR A 207 3.07 -20.22 -4.71
C TYR A 207 3.85 -21.44 -4.20
N HIS A 208 3.54 -22.60 -4.75
CA HIS A 208 4.49 -23.70 -4.80
C HIS A 208 5.62 -23.34 -5.80
N PRO A 209 6.87 -23.77 -5.58
CA PRO A 209 7.98 -23.44 -6.49
C PRO A 209 7.72 -23.80 -7.96
N CYS A 210 6.93 -24.83 -8.24
CA CYS A 210 6.60 -25.21 -9.62
C CYS A 210 5.59 -24.28 -10.31
N GLU A 211 4.93 -23.41 -9.56
CA GLU A 211 3.96 -22.44 -10.09
C GLU A 211 4.63 -21.11 -10.42
N ALA A 212 5.80 -20.83 -9.84
CA ALA A 212 6.51 -19.57 -9.98
C ALA A 212 7.48 -19.59 -11.18
N ASP A 213 7.65 -18.44 -11.82
CA ASP A 213 8.56 -18.26 -12.96
C ASP A 213 9.80 -17.46 -12.57
N LEU A 214 9.67 -16.59 -11.56
CA LEU A 214 10.75 -15.74 -11.06
C LEU A 214 10.95 -15.92 -9.56
N PHE A 215 12.21 -15.91 -9.16
CA PHE A 215 12.68 -16.12 -7.79
C PHE A 215 13.55 -14.94 -7.36
N VAL A 216 13.03 -14.08 -6.50
CA VAL A 216 13.71 -12.86 -6.06
C VAL A 216 14.42 -13.13 -4.72
N PRO A 217 15.77 -13.11 -4.68
CA PRO A 217 16.52 -13.37 -3.46
C PRO A 217 16.36 -12.25 -2.44
N VAL A 218 16.12 -12.62 -1.18
CA VAL A 218 15.98 -11.68 -0.06
C VAL A 218 17.11 -11.89 0.93
N SER A 219 17.86 -10.83 1.20
CA SER A 219 18.96 -10.84 2.18
C SER A 219 18.49 -10.41 3.57
N LEU A 220 19.33 -10.63 4.60
CA LEU A 220 19.06 -10.14 5.95
C LEU A 220 18.89 -8.61 6.01
N ASN A 221 19.62 -7.86 5.19
CA ASN A 221 19.47 -6.40 5.10
C ASN A 221 18.09 -6.01 4.54
N MET A 222 17.60 -6.74 3.53
CA MET A 222 16.27 -6.52 2.96
C MET A 222 15.17 -6.87 3.96
N PHE A 223 15.34 -7.94 4.75
CA PHE A 223 14.42 -8.25 5.86
C PHE A 223 14.38 -7.14 6.91
N ALA A 224 15.54 -6.64 7.34
CA ALA A 224 15.61 -5.55 8.31
C ALA A 224 14.94 -4.27 7.78
N LEU A 225 15.15 -3.93 6.50
CA LEU A 225 14.50 -2.81 5.84
C LEU A 225 12.97 -3.00 5.80
N GLN A 226 12.49 -4.16 5.31
CA GLN A 226 11.06 -4.46 5.19
C GLN A 226 10.34 -4.34 6.54
N ASP A 227 10.91 -4.90 7.61
CA ASP A 227 10.30 -4.87 8.94
C ASP A 227 10.30 -3.46 9.54
N SER A 228 11.46 -2.78 9.48
CA SER A 228 11.61 -1.44 10.03
C SER A 228 10.71 -0.44 9.31
N SER A 229 10.70 -0.45 7.97
CA SER A 229 9.88 0.48 7.19
C SER A 229 8.38 0.23 7.40
N PHE A 230 7.95 -1.03 7.46
CA PHE A 230 6.55 -1.38 7.76
C PHE A 230 6.13 -0.88 9.15
N LYS A 231 6.88 -1.26 10.20
CA LYS A 231 6.56 -0.92 11.59
C LYS A 231 6.58 0.57 11.88
N LYS A 232 7.36 1.35 11.14
CA LYS A 232 7.50 2.80 11.31
C LYS A 232 6.56 3.60 10.40
N ALA A 233 6.18 3.09 9.22
CA ALA A 233 5.26 3.78 8.31
C ALA A 233 3.79 3.50 8.65
N PHE A 234 3.42 2.24 8.84
CA PHE A 234 2.03 1.82 9.07
C PHE A 234 1.67 1.77 10.55
N ILE A 235 1.76 2.91 11.24
CA ILE A 235 1.54 3.02 12.69
C ILE A 235 0.16 2.48 13.09
N SER A 236 -0.88 2.79 12.30
CA SER A 236 -2.25 2.36 12.56
C SER A 236 -2.49 0.88 12.25
N GLN A 237 -1.63 0.23 11.46
CA GLN A 237 -1.81 -1.15 11.01
C GLN A 237 -0.88 -2.15 11.70
N ARG A 238 0.26 -1.69 12.22
CA ARG A 238 1.23 -2.58 12.87
C ARG A 238 0.63 -3.35 14.04
N ASP A 239 -0.20 -2.68 14.82
CA ASP A 239 -0.85 -3.22 16.02
C ASP A 239 -2.34 -3.54 15.76
N ALA A 240 -2.77 -3.50 14.50
CA ALA A 240 -4.16 -3.77 14.15
C ALA A 240 -4.43 -5.27 14.19
N SER A 241 -5.54 -5.64 14.84
CA SER A 241 -6.04 -7.02 14.90
C SER A 241 -6.55 -7.48 13.54
N PHE A 242 -5.65 -7.84 12.64
CA PHE A 242 -5.99 -8.55 11.42
C PHE A 242 -5.62 -10.02 11.60
N PRO A 243 -6.59 -10.92 11.70
CA PRO A 243 -6.33 -12.30 12.09
C PRO A 243 -5.76 -13.09 10.91
N SER A 244 -4.44 -13.15 10.77
CA SER A 244 -3.88 -14.39 10.20
C SER A 244 -3.93 -15.45 11.28
N TYR A 245 -4.58 -16.58 10.99
CA TYR A 245 -4.61 -17.71 11.92
C TYR A 245 -3.19 -18.24 12.22
N GLU A 246 -2.19 -17.87 11.41
CA GLU A 246 -0.81 -18.33 11.49
C GLU A 246 0.10 -17.43 12.32
N HIS A 247 -0.28 -16.17 12.58
CA HIS A 247 0.57 -15.24 13.33
C HIS A 247 -0.21 -14.11 13.99
N ASP A 248 0.03 -13.96 15.29
CA ASP A 248 -0.40 -12.79 16.08
C ASP A 248 0.75 -11.80 16.16
N GLY A 249 0.74 -10.82 15.24
CA GLY A 249 1.78 -9.80 15.11
C GLY A 249 1.74 -9.08 13.76
N PRO A 250 2.70 -8.17 13.49
CA PRO A 250 2.71 -7.38 12.28
C PRO A 250 2.93 -8.24 11.03
N PHE A 251 2.25 -7.88 9.93
CA PHE A 251 2.34 -8.60 8.66
C PHE A 251 3.75 -8.71 8.09
N SER A 252 4.66 -7.79 8.44
CA SER A 252 6.07 -7.88 8.05
C SER A 252 6.72 -9.17 8.55
N GLU A 253 6.37 -9.64 9.74
CA GLU A 253 6.92 -10.86 10.34
C GLU A 253 6.37 -12.11 9.65
N LEU A 254 5.06 -12.14 9.34
CA LEU A 254 4.46 -13.24 8.58
C LEU A 254 5.06 -13.31 7.17
N ALA A 255 5.22 -12.17 6.49
CA ALA A 255 5.86 -12.12 5.18
C ALA A 255 7.31 -12.64 5.24
N GLN A 256 8.08 -12.32 6.28
CA GLN A 256 9.43 -12.86 6.46
C GLN A 256 9.43 -14.38 6.64
N ARG A 257 8.52 -14.94 7.46
CA ARG A 257 8.41 -16.40 7.65
C ARG A 257 8.16 -17.10 6.32
N ILE A 258 7.21 -16.60 5.53
CA ILE A 258 6.88 -17.15 4.21
C ILE A 258 8.11 -17.10 3.29
N GLN A 259 8.82 -15.98 3.25
CA GLN A 259 10.01 -15.85 2.41
C GLN A 259 11.13 -16.80 2.86
N VAL A 260 11.31 -17.02 4.17
CA VAL A 260 12.27 -18.00 4.71
C VAL A 260 11.86 -19.42 4.31
N GLU A 261 10.59 -19.77 4.41
CA GLU A 261 10.06 -21.09 4.01
C GLU A 261 10.31 -21.35 2.52
N GLN A 262 9.97 -20.38 1.66
CA GLN A 262 10.24 -20.43 0.23
C GLN A 262 11.74 -20.65 -0.04
N TYR A 263 12.62 -19.92 0.66
CA TYR A 263 14.06 -20.15 0.56
C TYR A 263 14.48 -21.56 1.00
N GLN A 264 13.93 -22.11 2.09
CA GLN A 264 14.26 -23.47 2.53
C GLN A 264 13.82 -24.54 1.53
N MET A 265 12.69 -24.35 0.86
CA MET A 265 12.24 -25.26 -0.21
C MET A 265 13.28 -25.29 -1.34
N LEU A 266 13.69 -24.13 -1.87
CA LEU A 266 14.71 -24.08 -2.93
C LEU A 266 16.08 -24.59 -2.47
N LYS A 267 16.47 -24.29 -1.23
CA LYS A 267 17.72 -24.80 -0.66
C LYS A 267 17.74 -26.32 -0.57
N THR A 268 16.58 -26.93 -0.31
CA THR A 268 16.43 -28.39 -0.33
C THR A 268 16.55 -28.94 -1.75
N CYS A 269 15.97 -28.27 -2.74
CA CYS A 269 16.00 -28.70 -4.14
C CYS A 269 17.37 -28.50 -4.82
N LEU A 270 18.04 -27.36 -4.56
CA LEU A 270 19.27 -26.95 -5.26
C LEU A 270 20.56 -27.32 -4.52
N GLY A 271 20.47 -27.70 -3.25
CA GLY A 271 21.62 -27.95 -2.38
C GLY A 271 22.15 -26.69 -1.70
N ARG A 272 22.96 -26.88 -0.65
CA ARG A 272 23.48 -25.76 0.15
C ARG A 272 24.61 -25.04 -0.58
N GLU A 273 25.40 -25.80 -1.33
CA GLU A 273 26.54 -25.38 -2.13
C GLU A 273 26.10 -24.37 -3.20
N PHE A 274 24.94 -24.59 -3.83
CA PHE A 274 24.36 -23.64 -4.80
C PHE A 274 24.23 -22.24 -4.20
N PHE A 275 23.85 -22.13 -2.92
CA PHE A 275 23.72 -20.84 -2.27
C PHE A 275 25.05 -20.36 -1.69
N TYR A 276 25.78 -21.20 -0.96
CA TYR A 276 26.95 -20.76 -0.19
C TYR A 276 28.16 -20.45 -1.04
N ASP A 277 28.35 -21.19 -2.14
CA ASP A 277 29.51 -21.08 -3.02
C ASP A 277 29.17 -20.39 -4.35
N HIS A 278 27.95 -19.86 -4.48
CA HIS A 278 27.49 -19.18 -5.70
C HIS A 278 28.43 -18.04 -6.11
N PRO A 279 28.72 -17.80 -7.40
CA PRO A 279 29.55 -16.67 -7.83
C PRO A 279 28.97 -15.30 -7.43
N SER A 280 27.64 -15.16 -7.49
CA SER A 280 26.94 -13.93 -7.07
C SER A 280 26.89 -13.78 -5.54
N ALA A 281 27.42 -12.66 -5.05
CA ALA A 281 27.36 -12.31 -3.62
C ALA A 281 25.92 -12.17 -3.09
N LEU A 282 24.98 -11.73 -3.94
CA LEU A 282 23.56 -11.62 -3.57
C LEU A 282 22.98 -13.01 -3.22
N ILE A 283 23.27 -14.02 -4.05
CA ILE A 283 22.77 -15.39 -3.83
C ILE A 283 23.38 -16.00 -2.56
N ARG A 284 24.66 -15.74 -2.29
CA ARG A 284 25.29 -16.14 -1.02
C ARG A 284 24.65 -15.49 0.21
N ALA A 285 24.21 -14.24 0.07
CA ALA A 285 23.54 -13.48 1.11
C ALA A 285 22.04 -13.81 1.30
N THR A 286 21.44 -14.58 0.39
CA THR A 286 20.02 -14.93 0.41
C THR A 286 19.64 -15.74 1.65
N ARG A 287 18.66 -15.25 2.41
CA ARG A 287 18.04 -15.93 3.56
C ARG A 287 16.51 -16.00 3.48
N GLY A 288 15.92 -15.39 2.45
CA GLY A 288 14.54 -15.55 2.04
C GLY A 288 14.42 -15.54 0.52
N MET A 289 13.28 -15.96 -0.01
CA MET A 289 12.98 -15.91 -1.44
C MET A 289 11.56 -15.39 -1.62
N VAL A 290 11.33 -14.57 -2.63
CA VAL A 290 9.97 -14.20 -3.08
C VAL A 290 9.72 -14.86 -4.42
N TYR A 291 8.57 -15.52 -4.54
CA TYR A 291 8.13 -16.16 -5.78
C TYR A 291 7.17 -15.24 -6.54
N LEU A 292 7.39 -15.09 -7.83
CA LEU A 292 6.51 -14.34 -8.74
C LEU A 292 6.14 -15.19 -9.96
N LYS A 293 4.92 -14.97 -10.45
CA LYS A 293 4.43 -15.48 -11.73
C LYS A 293 4.66 -14.41 -12.79
N GLU A 294 5.30 -14.76 -13.90
CA GLU A 294 5.49 -13.84 -15.02
C GLU A 294 4.52 -14.21 -16.14
N MET A 295 3.74 -13.24 -16.61
CA MET A 295 2.74 -13.45 -17.66
C MET A 295 2.88 -12.39 -18.75
N ASN A 296 2.60 -12.76 -19.99
CA ASN A 296 2.21 -11.78 -21.02
C ASN A 296 0.74 -11.35 -20.81
N LEU A 297 0.26 -10.38 -21.60
CA LEU A 297 -1.11 -9.86 -21.47
C LEU A 297 -2.18 -10.94 -21.70
N ASP A 298 -2.01 -11.79 -22.73
CA ASP A 298 -2.97 -12.86 -23.04
C ASP A 298 -3.11 -13.88 -21.90
N GLU A 299 -1.98 -14.33 -21.35
CA GLU A 299 -1.92 -15.22 -20.19
C GLU A 299 -2.61 -14.57 -18.98
N PHE A 300 -2.34 -13.29 -18.73
CA PHE A 300 -2.97 -12.56 -17.63
C PHE A 300 -4.49 -12.44 -17.81
N TYR A 301 -4.97 -12.14 -19.02
CA TYR A 301 -6.41 -12.08 -19.30
C TYR A 301 -7.08 -13.44 -19.16
N GLN A 302 -6.42 -14.52 -19.61
CA GLN A 302 -6.92 -15.88 -19.41
C GLN A 302 -7.02 -16.22 -17.94
N HIS A 303 -6.00 -15.88 -17.14
CA HIS A 303 -5.99 -16.10 -15.70
C HIS A 303 -7.12 -15.32 -15.00
N SER A 304 -7.28 -14.04 -15.33
CA SER A 304 -8.36 -13.18 -14.83
C SER A 304 -9.75 -13.74 -15.16
N ARG A 305 -9.96 -14.26 -16.37
CA ARG A 305 -11.22 -14.92 -16.76
C ARG A 305 -11.45 -16.23 -16.02
N ALA A 306 -10.40 -17.05 -15.86
CA ALA A 306 -10.50 -18.33 -15.17
C ALA A 306 -10.88 -18.16 -13.69
N LEU A 307 -10.25 -17.19 -13.00
CA LEU A 307 -10.60 -16.84 -11.63
C LEU A 307 -12.07 -16.39 -11.53
N LYS A 308 -12.52 -15.53 -12.45
CA LYS A 308 -13.91 -15.07 -12.48
C LYS A 308 -14.91 -16.20 -12.68
N ALA A 309 -14.65 -17.12 -13.61
CA ALA A 309 -15.50 -18.27 -13.83
C ALA A 309 -15.54 -19.22 -12.62
N SER A 310 -14.43 -19.38 -11.89
CA SER A 310 -14.39 -20.21 -10.69
C SER A 310 -15.22 -19.64 -9.54
N THR A 311 -15.25 -18.31 -9.41
CA THR A 311 -16.10 -17.62 -8.44
C THR A 311 -17.58 -17.73 -8.80
N GLU A 312 -17.95 -17.43 -10.05
CA GLU A 312 -19.36 -17.42 -10.48
C GLU A 312 -20.02 -18.81 -10.45
N ALA A 313 -19.21 -19.87 -10.42
CA ALA A 313 -19.65 -21.25 -10.30
C ALA A 313 -19.76 -21.76 -8.85
N SER A 314 -19.33 -20.97 -7.86
CA SER A 314 -19.33 -21.29 -6.42
C SER A 314 -20.52 -20.66 -5.70
#